data_AF-A0A412MAT6-F1
#
_entry.id   AF-A0A412MAT6-F1
#
_cell.length_a   1.000
_cell.length_b   1.000
_cell.length_c   1.000
_cell.angle_alpha   90.00
_cell.angle_beta   90.00
_cell.angle_gamma   90.00
#
_symmetry.space_group_name_H-M   'P 1'
#
loop_
_entity.id
_entity.type
_entity.pdbx_description
1 polymer ?
#
loop_
_entity_poly.entity_id
_entity_poly.type
_entity_poly.pdbx_seq_one_letter_code
_entity_poly.pdbx_strand_id
1 'polypeptide(L)'
;MKKAILVWTAIMTAGMLALAGCGKKETGQAGEYTNLADKESRKAVVGELEACGVTKEQTAALEKWAEDYHEITAKSYSYPKGFTVLPKDGMDYSSILMDDSAKPYSYLQVSNCRLTAFNLIKNQLTTAETGNDTDLWLMFDIDAIDTMPEYQLTKEERADFLTLFNQVSVEGTSTLEEHEQKIQEAWKERDIQISGDKLSLISVYLHALEDQARFVGHTGVLADTKEGLLFVEKYSAMDPFQATYFKDRAELKEYLLARPDLYGDKTELAPIIMENGNVME
;
A
#
# COMPACT_ATOMS: atom_id res chain seq x y z
N MET A 1 -36.16 -24.79 -75.24
CA MET A 1 -35.89 -23.70 -74.27
C MET A 1 -35.19 -24.31 -73.06
N LYS A 2 -34.04 -23.75 -72.68
CA LYS A 2 -33.14 -24.21 -71.60
C LYS A 2 -33.78 -24.07 -70.21
N LYS A 3 -33.42 -24.95 -69.26
CA LYS A 3 -33.26 -24.74 -67.80
C LYS A 3 -32.76 -26.09 -67.21
N ALA A 4 -31.46 -26.31 -67.06
CA ALA A 4 -30.56 -25.90 -65.95
C ALA A 4 -30.72 -26.75 -64.67
N ILE A 5 -29.64 -27.48 -64.39
CA ILE A 5 -29.30 -28.43 -63.32
C ILE A 5 -29.08 -27.73 -61.99
N LEU A 6 -29.32 -28.39 -60.84
CA LEU A 6 -28.40 -28.38 -59.69
C LEU A 6 -28.76 -29.43 -58.62
N VAL A 7 -27.84 -30.38 -58.48
CA VAL A 7 -27.77 -31.42 -57.46
C VAL A 7 -27.11 -30.82 -56.22
N TRP A 8 -27.71 -31.03 -55.04
CA TRP A 8 -27.15 -30.61 -53.76
C TRP A 8 -26.20 -31.66 -53.20
N THR A 9 -24.93 -31.30 -53.05
CA THR A 9 -23.90 -32.07 -52.36
C THR A 9 -23.95 -31.75 -50.86
N ALA A 10 -24.13 -32.76 -50.02
CA ALA A 10 -24.01 -32.68 -48.57
C ALA A 10 -22.53 -32.68 -48.18
N ILE A 11 -22.08 -31.66 -47.44
CA ILE A 11 -20.72 -31.55 -46.89
C ILE A 11 -20.73 -32.10 -45.46
N MET A 12 -19.92 -33.13 -45.24
CA MET A 12 -19.51 -33.61 -43.92
C MET A 12 -18.65 -32.55 -43.22
N THR A 13 -19.06 -32.12 -42.03
CA THR A 13 -18.18 -31.42 -41.08
C THR A 13 -17.79 -32.38 -39.96
N ALA A 14 -16.49 -32.62 -39.86
CA ALA A 14 -15.84 -33.42 -38.83
C ALA A 14 -16.00 -32.73 -37.46
N GLY A 15 -16.44 -33.50 -36.47
CA GLY A 15 -16.46 -33.08 -35.06
C GLY A 15 -15.05 -33.06 -34.48
N MET A 16 -14.59 -31.87 -34.08
CA MET A 16 -13.47 -31.74 -33.14
C MET A 16 -14.02 -31.84 -31.72
N LEU A 17 -13.67 -32.93 -31.03
CA LEU A 17 -13.77 -33.03 -29.59
C LEU A 17 -12.83 -32.00 -28.96
N ALA A 18 -13.39 -30.96 -28.36
CA ALA A 18 -12.67 -30.11 -27.42
C ALA A 18 -12.58 -30.88 -26.08
N LEU A 19 -11.41 -31.44 -25.82
CA LEU A 19 -11.01 -31.87 -24.48
C LEU A 19 -10.95 -30.62 -23.59
N ALA A 20 -11.94 -30.46 -22.73
CA ALA A 20 -11.87 -29.51 -21.62
C ALA A 20 -10.79 -30.00 -20.65
N GLY A 21 -9.56 -29.52 -20.84
CA GLY A 21 -8.54 -29.59 -19.82
C GLY A 21 -8.96 -28.73 -18.63
N CYS A 22 -9.05 -29.33 -17.46
CA CYS A 22 -9.11 -28.62 -16.18
C CYS A 22 -7.80 -27.82 -15.98
N GLY A 23 -7.71 -26.66 -16.62
CA GLY A 23 -6.85 -25.59 -16.13
C GLY A 23 -7.55 -24.96 -14.94
N LYS A 24 -6.88 -24.91 -13.78
CA LYS A 24 -7.19 -23.91 -12.76
C LYS A 24 -7.33 -22.57 -13.51
N LYS A 25 -8.47 -21.89 -13.37
CA LYS A 25 -8.51 -20.47 -13.69
C LYS A 25 -7.40 -19.82 -12.85
N GLU A 26 -6.43 -19.18 -13.50
CA GLU A 26 -5.66 -18.12 -12.85
C GLU A 26 -6.66 -16.99 -12.59
N THR A 27 -7.36 -17.05 -11.47
CA THR A 27 -8.23 -15.97 -11.00
C THR A 27 -7.41 -15.06 -10.11
N GLY A 28 -7.17 -13.84 -10.55
CA GLY A 28 -6.73 -12.75 -9.70
C GLY A 28 -6.23 -11.57 -10.51
N GLN A 29 -6.52 -10.35 -10.06
CA GLN A 29 -6.07 -9.09 -10.66
C GLN A 29 -4.55 -8.84 -10.45
N ALA A 30 -3.77 -9.89 -10.17
CA ALA A 30 -2.34 -9.78 -9.87
C ALA A 30 -1.59 -9.06 -11.01
N GLY A 31 -0.76 -8.09 -10.63
CA GLY A 31 -0.09 -7.21 -11.57
C GLY A 31 -0.99 -6.09 -12.11
N GLU A 32 -2.15 -5.82 -11.50
CA GLU A 32 -2.95 -4.64 -11.77
C GLU A 32 -2.90 -3.64 -10.60
N TYR A 33 -3.00 -2.35 -10.92
CA TYR A 33 -3.09 -1.27 -9.94
C TYR A 33 -4.20 -0.28 -10.29
N THR A 34 -4.60 0.50 -9.30
CA THR A 34 -5.45 1.67 -9.50
C THR A 34 -4.98 2.83 -8.64
N ASN A 35 -5.18 4.05 -9.13
CA ASN A 35 -4.96 5.27 -8.35
C ASN A 35 -6.20 5.72 -7.59
N LEU A 36 -7.25 4.90 -7.51
CA LEU A 36 -8.52 5.27 -6.87
C LEU A 36 -9.18 6.50 -7.53
N ALA A 37 -8.88 6.73 -8.83
CA ALA A 37 -9.24 7.96 -9.54
C ALA A 37 -10.73 8.07 -9.86
N ASP A 38 -11.41 6.94 -10.07
CA ASP A 38 -12.85 6.89 -10.32
C ASP A 38 -13.60 6.11 -9.26
N LYS A 39 -14.91 6.37 -9.21
CA LYS A 39 -15.83 5.79 -8.24
C LYS A 39 -15.85 4.26 -8.23
N GLU A 40 -15.72 3.61 -9.39
CA GLU A 40 -15.80 2.15 -9.45
C GLU A 40 -14.53 1.53 -8.85
N SER A 41 -13.35 2.09 -9.13
CA SER A 41 -12.09 1.67 -8.50
C SER A 41 -12.10 1.86 -6.98
N ARG A 42 -12.58 3.02 -6.49
CA ARG A 42 -12.71 3.29 -5.05
C ARG A 42 -13.64 2.28 -4.38
N LYS A 43 -14.81 2.05 -4.96
CA LYS A 43 -15.78 1.08 -4.43
C LYS A 43 -15.21 -0.34 -4.38
N ALA A 44 -14.43 -0.76 -5.38
CA ALA A 44 -13.78 -2.06 -5.37
C ALA A 44 -12.76 -2.19 -4.23
N VAL A 45 -11.83 -1.24 -4.12
CA VAL A 45 -10.81 -1.22 -3.05
C VAL A 45 -11.46 -1.17 -1.66
N VAL A 46 -12.42 -0.26 -1.45
CA VAL A 46 -13.17 -0.14 -0.19
C VAL A 46 -13.89 -1.45 0.15
N GLY A 47 -14.52 -2.10 -0.83
CA GLY A 47 -15.22 -3.37 -0.62
C GLY A 47 -14.28 -4.48 -0.13
N GLU A 48 -13.08 -4.59 -0.69
CA GLU A 48 -12.09 -5.57 -0.27
C GLU A 48 -11.53 -5.28 1.14
N LEU A 49 -11.21 -4.02 1.43
CA LEU A 49 -10.75 -3.59 2.75
C LEU A 49 -11.80 -3.86 3.82
N GLU A 50 -13.07 -3.53 3.56
CA GLU A 50 -14.18 -3.83 4.47
C GLU A 50 -14.38 -5.34 4.67
N ALA A 51 -14.22 -6.14 3.62
CA ALA A 51 -14.28 -7.61 3.72
C ALA A 51 -13.11 -8.22 4.53
N CYS A 52 -12.03 -7.44 4.72
CA CYS A 52 -10.88 -7.76 5.56
C CYS A 52 -10.95 -7.14 6.95
N GLY A 53 -12.07 -6.49 7.32
CA GLY A 53 -12.30 -5.98 8.67
C GLY A 53 -11.94 -4.51 8.87
N VAL A 54 -11.51 -3.78 7.84
CA VAL A 54 -11.40 -2.31 7.91
C VAL A 54 -12.80 -1.73 8.08
N THR A 55 -12.99 -0.83 9.03
CA THR A 55 -14.31 -0.26 9.29
C THR A 55 -14.72 0.75 8.22
N LYS A 56 -16.03 0.96 8.09
CA LYS A 56 -16.61 1.93 7.14
C LYS A 56 -16.13 3.36 7.35
N GLU A 57 -15.79 3.71 8.59
CA GLU A 57 -15.25 5.04 8.91
C GLU A 57 -13.85 5.21 8.34
N GLN A 58 -12.98 4.21 8.55
CA GLN A 58 -11.61 4.19 8.03
C GLN A 58 -11.60 4.17 6.49
N THR A 59 -12.47 3.39 5.84
CA THR A 59 -12.57 3.34 4.38
C THR A 59 -13.20 4.59 3.79
N ALA A 60 -14.16 5.22 4.46
CA ALA A 60 -14.71 6.52 4.03
C ALA A 60 -13.66 7.63 4.09
N ALA A 61 -12.77 7.63 5.09
CA ALA A 61 -11.64 8.55 5.16
C ALA A 61 -10.68 8.34 3.97
N LEU A 62 -10.29 7.10 3.67
CA LEU A 62 -9.46 6.78 2.50
C LEU A 62 -10.12 7.23 1.19
N GLU A 63 -11.41 6.92 1.00
CA GLU A 63 -12.16 7.30 -0.20
C GLU A 63 -12.16 8.82 -0.37
N LYS A 64 -12.44 9.56 0.70
CA LYS A 64 -12.43 11.02 0.69
C LYS A 64 -11.04 11.60 0.39
N TRP A 65 -9.98 11.08 1.00
CA TRP A 65 -8.63 11.58 0.76
C TRP A 65 -8.19 11.33 -0.69
N ALA A 66 -8.56 10.19 -1.27
CA ALA A 66 -8.32 9.92 -2.67
C ALA A 66 -9.11 10.87 -3.59
N GLU A 67 -10.39 11.12 -3.30
CA GLU A 67 -11.21 12.08 -4.06
C GLU A 67 -10.63 13.50 -4.02
N ASP A 68 -10.31 14.01 -2.83
CA ASP A 68 -9.73 15.34 -2.64
C ASP A 68 -8.38 15.46 -3.37
N TYR A 69 -7.55 14.41 -3.34
CA TYR A 69 -6.28 14.39 -4.05
C TYR A 69 -6.45 14.49 -5.56
N HIS A 70 -7.44 13.78 -6.13
CA HIS A 70 -7.72 13.86 -7.56
C HIS A 70 -8.32 15.21 -7.96
N GLU A 71 -9.11 15.86 -7.10
CA GLU A 71 -9.65 17.21 -7.32
C GLU A 71 -8.51 18.22 -7.60
N ILE A 72 -7.40 18.14 -6.86
CA ILE A 72 -6.29 19.10 -6.95
C ILE A 72 -5.18 18.71 -7.93
N THR A 73 -5.17 17.48 -8.44
CA THR A 73 -4.11 16.98 -9.35
C THR A 73 -4.59 16.65 -10.77
N ALA A 74 -5.89 16.41 -10.99
CA ALA A 74 -6.41 15.98 -12.30
C ALA A 74 -6.22 16.98 -13.45
N LYS A 75 -5.84 18.24 -13.16
CA LYS A 75 -5.49 19.24 -14.18
C LYS A 75 -4.09 19.02 -14.76
N SER A 76 -3.16 18.52 -13.96
CA SER A 76 -1.75 18.32 -14.33
C SER A 76 -1.49 16.89 -14.81
N TYR A 77 -2.27 15.93 -14.33
CA TYR A 77 -2.07 14.51 -14.61
C TYR A 77 -3.36 13.78 -15.01
N SER A 78 -3.25 12.86 -15.97
CA SER A 78 -4.38 12.03 -16.43
C SER A 78 -4.27 10.63 -15.86
N TYR A 79 -5.14 10.32 -14.90
CA TYR A 79 -5.16 9.01 -14.24
C TYR A 79 -5.89 7.95 -15.09
N PRO A 80 -5.35 6.73 -15.18
CA PRO A 80 -6.11 5.57 -15.66
C PRO A 80 -7.38 5.36 -14.82
N LYS A 81 -8.46 4.93 -15.47
CA LYS A 81 -9.70 4.53 -14.79
C LYS A 81 -9.70 3.03 -14.51
N GLY A 82 -10.27 2.65 -13.38
CA GLY A 82 -10.35 1.26 -12.93
C GLY A 82 -8.99 0.72 -12.50
N PHE A 83 -8.89 -0.60 -12.52
CA PHE A 83 -7.63 -1.32 -12.45
C PHE A 83 -7.01 -1.42 -13.85
N THR A 84 -5.71 -1.20 -13.94
CA THR A 84 -4.91 -1.36 -15.16
C THR A 84 -3.63 -2.12 -14.85
N VAL A 85 -3.01 -2.72 -15.86
CA VAL A 85 -1.74 -3.43 -15.73
C VAL A 85 -0.68 -2.51 -15.13
N LEU A 86 0.00 -2.97 -14.07
CA LEU A 86 1.14 -2.36 -13.42
C LEU A 86 2.33 -2.33 -14.41
N PRO A 87 2.83 -1.14 -14.79
CA PRO A 87 4.02 -1.05 -15.62
C PRO A 87 5.23 -1.71 -14.97
N LYS A 88 6.03 -2.43 -15.78
CA LYS A 88 7.24 -3.11 -15.31
C LYS A 88 8.27 -2.17 -14.68
N ASP A 89 8.37 -0.95 -15.20
CA ASP A 89 9.38 0.04 -14.78
C ASP A 89 8.85 0.96 -13.66
N GLY A 90 7.69 0.67 -13.07
CA GLY A 90 7.04 1.59 -12.14
C GLY A 90 6.16 2.62 -12.83
N MET A 91 5.39 3.37 -12.03
CA MET A 91 4.46 4.38 -12.53
C MET A 91 5.20 5.72 -12.56
N ASP A 92 5.03 6.48 -13.65
CA ASP A 92 5.65 7.80 -13.78
C ASP A 92 4.68 8.90 -13.33
N TYR A 93 4.84 9.36 -12.10
CA TYR A 93 4.06 10.45 -11.52
C TYR A 93 4.78 11.82 -11.59
N SER A 94 5.90 11.93 -12.34
CA SER A 94 6.75 13.13 -12.36
C SER A 94 6.08 14.40 -12.89
N SER A 95 4.94 14.26 -13.58
CA SER A 95 4.16 15.39 -14.11
C SER A 95 3.02 15.84 -13.20
N ILE A 96 2.78 15.17 -12.07
CA ILE A 96 1.79 15.60 -11.09
C ILE A 96 2.21 16.94 -10.48
N LEU A 97 1.29 17.89 -10.51
CA LEU A 97 1.37 19.16 -9.80
C LEU A 97 0.17 19.25 -8.87
N MET A 98 0.42 19.50 -7.59
CA MET A 98 -0.62 19.77 -6.59
C MET A 98 -1.00 21.25 -6.62
N ASP A 99 -2.30 21.53 -6.56
CA ASP A 99 -2.81 22.91 -6.39
C ASP A 99 -2.76 23.32 -4.91
N ASP A 100 -1.57 23.69 -4.46
CA ASP A 100 -1.26 24.03 -3.06
C ASP A 100 -1.97 25.31 -2.58
N SER A 101 -2.59 26.05 -3.50
CA SER A 101 -3.34 27.27 -3.19
C SER A 101 -4.73 26.98 -2.62
N ALA A 102 -5.22 25.75 -2.79
CA ALA A 102 -6.52 25.33 -2.33
C ALA A 102 -6.50 25.00 -0.83
N LYS A 103 -6.66 26.04 0.00
CA LYS A 103 -6.66 25.93 1.48
C LYS A 103 -7.45 24.76 2.08
N PRO A 104 -8.64 24.37 1.57
CA PRO A 104 -9.36 23.21 2.09
C PRO A 104 -8.64 21.86 1.91
N TYR A 105 -7.65 21.79 1.03
CA TYR A 105 -6.90 20.59 0.68
C TYR A 105 -5.44 20.63 1.14
N SER A 106 -5.04 21.65 1.93
CA SER A 106 -3.64 21.79 2.38
C SER A 106 -3.15 20.59 3.20
N TYR A 107 -4.06 19.86 3.85
CA TYR A 107 -3.73 18.63 4.58
C TYR A 107 -3.13 17.54 3.66
N LEU A 108 -3.39 17.57 2.35
CA LEU A 108 -2.80 16.62 1.41
C LEU A 108 -1.29 16.81 1.23
N GLN A 109 -0.77 18.00 1.52
CA GLN A 109 0.67 18.30 1.47
C GLN A 109 1.47 17.56 2.55
N VAL A 110 0.81 17.13 3.62
CA VAL A 110 1.42 16.33 4.69
C VAL A 110 0.92 14.87 4.69
N SER A 111 0.10 14.50 3.69
CA SER A 111 -0.37 13.12 3.52
C SER A 111 0.80 12.19 3.24
N ASN A 112 0.87 11.07 3.94
CA ASN A 112 1.99 10.14 3.79
C ASN A 112 1.57 8.69 4.06
N CYS A 113 2.55 7.80 3.95
CA CYS A 113 2.38 6.36 4.08
C CYS A 113 1.94 5.94 5.50
N ARG A 114 2.53 6.52 6.55
CA ARG A 114 2.26 6.18 7.96
C ARG A 114 0.85 6.59 8.38
N LEU A 115 0.42 7.82 8.09
CA LEU A 115 -0.93 8.30 8.38
C LEU A 115 -2.00 7.45 7.67
N THR A 116 -1.75 7.12 6.40
CA THR A 116 -2.67 6.31 5.59
C THR A 116 -2.75 4.88 6.11
N ALA A 117 -1.61 4.23 6.34
CA ALA A 117 -1.57 2.86 6.85
C ALA A 117 -2.16 2.76 8.26
N PHE A 118 -1.86 3.73 9.12
CA PHE A 118 -2.43 3.78 10.47
C PHE A 118 -3.95 3.90 10.43
N ASN A 119 -4.50 4.81 9.61
CA ASN A 119 -5.95 4.92 9.46
C ASN A 119 -6.59 3.59 9.05
N LEU A 120 -5.95 2.78 8.20
CA LEU A 120 -6.51 1.50 7.76
C LEU A 120 -6.41 0.40 8.82
N ILE A 121 -5.36 0.40 9.66
CA ILE A 121 -5.10 -0.68 10.63
C ILE A 121 -5.58 -0.36 12.06
N LYS A 122 -5.76 0.91 12.43
CA LYS A 122 -5.91 1.35 13.83
C LYS A 122 -6.96 0.60 14.66
N ASN A 123 -8.11 0.24 14.08
CA ASN A 123 -9.17 -0.48 14.80
C ASN A 123 -8.88 -1.97 15.03
N GLN A 124 -7.81 -2.50 14.44
CA GLN A 124 -7.31 -3.85 14.65
C GLN A 124 -5.95 -3.87 15.37
N LEU A 125 -5.36 -2.70 15.62
CA LEU A 125 -4.07 -2.52 16.26
C LEU A 125 -4.24 -2.35 17.77
N THR A 126 -3.36 -2.95 18.54
CA THR A 126 -3.11 -2.59 19.94
C THR A 126 -1.61 -2.50 20.17
N THR A 127 -1.18 -1.60 21.05
CA THR A 127 0.21 -1.46 21.45
C THR A 127 0.34 -1.30 22.97
N ALA A 128 1.58 -1.23 23.47
CA ALA A 128 1.87 -0.85 24.85
C ALA A 128 1.67 0.64 25.15
N GLU A 129 1.35 1.48 24.14
CA GLU A 129 1.18 2.93 24.27
C GLU A 129 2.42 3.64 24.87
N THR A 130 3.62 3.11 24.62
CA THR A 130 4.91 3.59 25.17
C THR A 130 5.63 4.59 24.27
N GLY A 131 4.99 5.02 23.17
CA GLY A 131 5.59 5.87 22.16
C GLY A 131 6.10 7.23 22.67
N ASN A 132 7.21 7.67 22.10
CA ASN A 132 7.88 8.94 22.39
C ASN A 132 7.55 9.97 21.30
N ASP A 133 6.99 11.11 21.68
CA ASP A 133 6.65 12.21 20.76
C ASP A 133 7.82 13.16 20.45
N THR A 134 9.02 12.89 20.98
CA THR A 134 10.24 13.63 20.68
C THR A 134 11.10 12.99 19.59
N ASP A 135 10.62 11.90 18.98
CA ASP A 135 11.29 11.24 17.87
C ASP A 135 11.22 12.10 16.59
N LEU A 136 12.39 12.54 16.14
CA LEU A 136 12.52 13.44 14.99
C LEU A 136 12.00 12.81 13.69
N TRP A 137 12.00 11.48 13.58
CA TRP A 137 11.48 10.78 12.40
C TRP A 137 9.97 10.84 12.27
N LEU A 138 9.25 11.21 13.34
CA LEU A 138 7.80 11.37 13.38
C LEU A 138 7.36 12.83 13.46
N MET A 139 8.28 13.80 13.45
CA MET A 139 7.97 15.21 13.68
C MET A 139 6.86 15.73 12.74
N PHE A 140 6.92 15.39 11.45
CA PHE A 140 5.90 15.82 10.48
C PHE A 140 4.56 15.09 10.64
N ASP A 141 4.58 13.81 11.01
CA ASP A 141 3.35 13.06 11.29
C ASP A 141 2.65 13.61 12.53
N ILE A 142 3.42 13.91 13.58
CA ILE A 142 2.92 14.50 14.82
C ILE A 142 2.31 15.88 14.55
N ASP A 143 3.02 16.73 13.79
CA ASP A 143 2.48 18.04 13.40
C ASP A 143 1.18 17.90 12.59
N ALA A 144 1.11 16.94 11.66
CA ALA A 144 -0.10 16.65 10.91
C ALA A 144 -1.26 16.19 11.81
N ILE A 145 -1.01 15.26 12.74
CA ILE A 145 -2.01 14.75 13.70
C ILE A 145 -2.53 15.88 14.61
N ASP A 146 -1.62 16.75 15.07
CA ASP A 146 -1.94 17.78 16.06
C ASP A 146 -2.59 19.03 15.42
N THR A 147 -2.36 19.28 14.12
CA THR A 147 -2.80 20.52 13.46
C THR A 147 -3.83 20.35 12.34
N MET A 148 -3.94 19.17 11.71
CA MET A 148 -4.85 18.93 10.57
C MET A 148 -6.07 18.13 11.03
N PRO A 149 -7.30 18.69 10.94
CA PRO A 149 -8.52 18.00 11.34
C PRO A 149 -8.72 16.62 10.71
N GLU A 150 -8.26 16.44 9.46
CA GLU A 150 -8.38 15.19 8.70
C GLU A 150 -7.53 14.05 9.26
N TYR A 151 -6.46 14.36 10.00
CA TYR A 151 -5.56 13.37 10.61
C TYR A 151 -5.63 13.34 12.14
N GLN A 152 -6.56 14.09 12.74
CA GLN A 152 -6.72 14.11 14.18
C GLN A 152 -7.03 12.71 14.71
N LEU A 153 -6.28 12.32 15.73
CA LEU A 153 -6.42 11.06 16.44
C LEU A 153 -6.94 11.31 17.85
N THR A 154 -7.60 10.31 18.42
CA THR A 154 -7.82 10.31 19.88
C THR A 154 -6.47 10.24 20.61
N LYS A 155 -6.50 10.45 21.93
CA LYS A 155 -5.27 10.36 22.73
C LYS A 155 -4.67 8.95 22.66
N GLU A 156 -5.51 7.94 22.73
CA GLU A 156 -5.14 6.52 22.66
C GLU A 156 -4.60 6.19 21.26
N GLU A 157 -5.30 6.57 20.19
CA GLU A 157 -4.84 6.37 18.82
C GLU A 157 -3.50 7.07 18.55
N ARG A 158 -3.29 8.28 19.08
CA ARG A 158 -2.00 8.99 18.96
C ARG A 158 -0.89 8.22 19.68
N ALA A 159 -1.16 7.64 20.86
CA ALA A 159 -0.19 6.83 21.58
C ALA A 159 0.16 5.53 20.84
N ASP A 160 -0.83 4.87 20.25
CA ASP A 160 -0.62 3.71 19.38
C ASP A 160 0.20 4.06 18.14
N PHE A 161 -0.10 5.19 17.49
CA PHE A 161 0.65 5.67 16.32
C PHE A 161 2.13 5.87 16.64
N LEU A 162 2.43 6.58 17.73
CA LEU A 162 3.80 6.83 18.17
C LEU A 162 4.52 5.52 18.48
N THR A 163 3.88 4.65 19.27
CA THR A 163 4.46 3.35 19.66
C THR A 163 4.80 2.51 18.44
N LEU A 164 3.89 2.44 17.46
CA LEU A 164 4.07 1.68 16.24
C LEU A 164 5.26 2.20 15.40
N PHE A 165 5.35 3.52 15.19
CA PHE A 165 6.28 4.08 14.20
C PHE A 165 7.56 4.69 14.76
N ASN A 166 7.73 4.76 16.08
CA ASN A 166 8.99 5.25 16.65
C ASN A 166 10.19 4.50 16.09
N GLN A 167 11.30 5.21 15.86
CA GLN A 167 12.54 4.62 15.41
C GLN A 167 13.02 3.51 16.36
N VAL A 168 13.80 2.58 15.83
CA VAL A 168 14.43 1.50 16.57
C VAL A 168 15.93 1.82 16.65
N SER A 169 16.47 1.92 17.87
CA SER A 169 17.91 2.04 18.05
C SER A 169 18.61 0.76 17.60
N VAL A 170 19.67 0.93 16.83
CA VAL A 170 20.60 -0.12 16.39
C VAL A 170 22.02 0.17 16.89
N GLU A 171 22.12 0.90 18.00
CA GLU A 171 23.41 1.18 18.63
C GLU A 171 24.10 -0.13 19.05
N GLY A 172 25.39 -0.25 18.70
CA GLY A 172 26.20 -1.43 19.01
C GLY A 172 26.02 -2.61 18.07
N THR A 173 25.26 -2.46 16.97
CA THR A 173 25.14 -3.46 15.90
C THR A 173 25.83 -3.00 14.62
N SER A 174 26.07 -3.92 13.68
CA SER A 174 26.80 -3.63 12.44
C SER A 174 26.34 -4.40 11.21
N THR A 175 25.55 -5.46 11.40
CA THR A 175 25.07 -6.34 10.34
C THR A 175 23.57 -6.18 10.10
N LEU A 176 23.10 -6.57 8.90
CA LEU A 176 21.69 -6.48 8.55
C LEU A 176 20.84 -7.35 9.50
N GLU A 177 21.32 -8.56 9.79
CA GLU A 177 20.68 -9.54 10.65
C GLU A 177 20.54 -9.03 12.10
N GLU A 178 21.54 -8.32 12.62
CA GLU A 178 21.44 -7.69 13.94
C GLU A 178 20.38 -6.56 13.96
N HIS A 179 20.25 -5.81 12.87
CA HIS A 179 19.24 -4.74 12.76
C HIS A 179 17.82 -5.34 12.65
N GLU A 180 17.66 -6.44 11.91
CA GLU A 180 16.41 -7.22 11.87
C GLU A 180 16.00 -7.68 13.27
N GLN A 181 16.95 -8.24 14.04
CA GLN A 181 16.71 -8.64 15.43
C GLN A 181 16.28 -7.46 16.30
N LYS A 182 16.93 -6.30 16.17
CA LYS A 182 16.55 -5.08 16.92
C LYS A 182 15.12 -4.63 16.60
N ILE A 183 14.71 -4.69 15.34
CA ILE A 183 13.34 -4.36 14.93
C ILE A 183 12.34 -5.35 15.54
N GLN A 184 12.65 -6.65 15.51
CA GLN A 184 11.81 -7.68 16.13
C GLN A 184 11.73 -7.58 17.66
N GLU A 185 12.83 -7.23 18.32
CA GLU A 185 12.89 -6.94 19.75
C GLU A 185 11.99 -5.75 20.10
N ALA A 186 12.14 -4.64 19.37
CA ALA A 186 11.32 -3.45 19.57
C ALA A 186 9.83 -3.74 19.34
N TRP A 187 9.48 -4.50 18.30
CA TRP A 187 8.08 -4.90 18.03
C TRP A 187 7.45 -5.62 19.24
N LYS A 188 8.20 -6.56 19.85
CA LYS A 188 7.76 -7.31 21.03
C LYS A 188 7.70 -6.43 22.29
N GLU A 189 8.72 -5.59 22.51
CA GLU A 189 8.77 -4.67 23.66
C GLU A 189 7.60 -3.69 23.66
N ARG A 190 7.21 -3.23 22.47
CA ARG A 190 6.09 -2.32 22.23
C ARG A 190 4.72 -3.00 22.26
N ASP A 191 4.68 -4.30 22.54
CA ASP A 191 3.47 -5.15 22.56
C ASP A 191 2.55 -4.93 21.35
N ILE A 192 3.14 -4.83 20.16
CA ILE A 192 2.38 -4.53 18.94
C ILE A 192 1.66 -5.79 18.49
N GLN A 193 0.33 -5.71 18.45
CA GLN A 193 -0.53 -6.77 17.99
C GLN A 193 -1.49 -6.24 16.94
N ILE A 194 -1.58 -6.93 15.81
CA ILE A 194 -2.59 -6.70 14.79
C ILE A 194 -3.53 -7.90 14.85
N SER A 195 -4.75 -7.63 15.27
CA SER A 195 -5.81 -8.63 15.35
C SER A 195 -6.35 -8.98 13.96
N GLY A 196 -6.88 -10.19 13.82
CA GLY A 196 -7.33 -10.72 12.53
C GLY A 196 -6.22 -11.46 11.77
N ASP A 197 -6.59 -12.05 10.64
CA ASP A 197 -5.72 -12.88 9.80
C ASP A 197 -5.68 -12.42 8.33
N LYS A 198 -6.34 -11.31 8.01
CA LYS A 198 -6.48 -10.80 6.64
C LYS A 198 -5.80 -9.48 6.35
N LEU A 199 -5.38 -8.75 7.38
CA LEU A 199 -4.64 -7.50 7.20
C LEU A 199 -3.25 -7.64 7.79
N SER A 200 -2.28 -7.14 7.05
CA SER A 200 -0.91 -7.03 7.52
C SER A 200 -0.40 -5.61 7.28
N LEU A 201 0.34 -5.09 8.25
CA LEU A 201 1.16 -3.90 8.08
C LEU A 201 2.50 -4.31 7.46
N ILE A 202 2.80 -3.73 6.30
CA ILE A 202 4.09 -3.89 5.64
C ILE A 202 4.91 -2.64 5.94
N SER A 203 6.08 -2.80 6.52
CA SER A 203 6.96 -1.70 6.92
C SER A 203 8.34 -1.86 6.31
N VAL A 204 8.81 -0.83 5.62
CA VAL A 204 10.16 -0.75 5.06
C VAL A 204 11.01 0.13 5.97
N TYR A 205 11.95 -0.50 6.68
CA TYR A 205 12.87 0.16 7.59
C TYR A 205 14.15 0.61 6.88
N LEU A 206 14.44 1.91 6.93
CA LEU A 206 15.64 2.53 6.36
C LEU A 206 16.70 2.75 7.43
N HIS A 207 17.98 2.80 7.05
CA HIS A 207 19.11 2.91 7.99
C HIS A 207 19.57 4.37 8.11
N ALA A 208 19.30 4.99 9.26
CA ALA A 208 19.92 6.25 9.61
C ALA A 208 21.24 5.99 10.35
N LEU A 209 22.35 5.93 9.61
CA LEU A 209 23.66 5.62 10.18
C LEU A 209 24.09 6.66 11.24
N GLU A 210 23.88 7.95 10.98
CA GLU A 210 24.28 9.02 11.89
C GLU A 210 23.52 8.98 13.22
N ASP A 211 22.25 8.55 13.19
CA ASP A 211 21.38 8.45 14.36
C ASP A 211 21.45 7.07 15.04
N GLN A 212 22.23 6.13 14.47
CA GLN A 212 22.28 4.73 14.90
C GLN A 212 20.86 4.13 15.02
N ALA A 213 20.04 4.36 13.99
CA ALA A 213 18.62 4.02 14.03
C ALA A 213 18.09 3.37 12.76
N ARG A 214 17.02 2.59 12.92
CA ARG A 214 16.12 2.14 11.86
C ARG A 214 14.78 2.84 12.03
N PHE A 215 14.29 3.52 10.99
CA PHE A 215 12.97 4.16 11.00
C PHE A 215 12.14 3.64 9.83
N VAL A 216 10.81 3.69 9.97
CA VAL A 216 9.89 3.30 8.88
C VAL A 216 9.89 4.42 7.83
N GLY A 217 10.61 4.20 6.73
CA GLY A 217 10.67 5.13 5.60
C GLY A 217 9.52 4.94 4.61
N HIS A 218 8.94 3.75 4.54
CA HIS A 218 7.70 3.50 3.82
C HIS A 218 6.86 2.43 4.52
N THR A 219 5.53 2.54 4.39
CA THR A 219 4.60 1.53 4.91
C THR A 219 3.30 1.50 4.11
N GLY A 220 2.61 0.36 4.14
CA GLY A 220 1.28 0.21 3.58
C GLY A 220 0.56 -0.97 4.22
N VAL A 221 -0.72 -1.14 3.86
CA VAL A 221 -1.54 -2.25 4.35
C VAL A 221 -1.73 -3.27 3.25
N LEU A 222 -1.38 -4.52 3.54
CA LEU A 222 -1.64 -5.68 2.71
C LEU A 222 -2.93 -6.35 3.16
N ALA A 223 -3.88 -6.52 2.26
CA ALA A 223 -5.12 -7.26 2.49
C ALA A 223 -5.09 -8.60 1.74
N ASP A 224 -5.28 -9.69 2.48
CA ASP A 224 -5.49 -11.04 1.94
C ASP A 224 -6.96 -11.17 1.48
N THR A 225 -7.20 -10.80 0.21
CA THR A 225 -8.54 -10.77 -0.40
C THR A 225 -8.88 -12.08 -1.12
N LYS A 226 -10.11 -12.19 -1.65
CA LYS A 226 -10.47 -13.32 -2.53
C LYS A 226 -9.84 -13.22 -3.92
N GLU A 227 -9.51 -12.02 -4.36
CA GLU A 227 -8.99 -11.72 -5.70
C GLU A 227 -7.46 -11.65 -5.76
N GLY A 228 -6.79 -11.72 -4.61
CA GLY A 228 -5.32 -11.70 -4.49
C GLY A 228 -4.84 -10.89 -3.27
N LEU A 229 -3.54 -10.59 -3.24
CA LEU A 229 -2.95 -9.73 -2.21
C LEU A 229 -3.10 -8.28 -2.62
N LEU A 230 -3.99 -7.51 -1.98
CA LEU A 230 -4.20 -6.10 -2.28
C LEU A 230 -3.35 -5.23 -1.35
N PHE A 231 -2.32 -4.60 -1.88
CA PHE A 231 -1.49 -3.66 -1.15
C PHE A 231 -2.00 -2.23 -1.38
N VAL A 232 -2.32 -1.51 -0.30
CA VAL A 232 -2.79 -0.13 -0.32
C VAL A 232 -1.75 0.78 0.31
N GLU A 233 -1.37 1.84 -0.40
CA GLU A 233 -0.32 2.75 0.01
C GLU A 233 -0.59 4.21 -0.41
N LYS A 234 0.12 5.12 0.26
CA LYS A 234 0.28 6.53 -0.11
C LYS A 234 1.77 6.83 0.01
N TYR A 235 2.53 6.69 -1.08
CA TYR A 235 4.00 6.64 -0.97
C TYR A 235 4.60 7.94 -0.40
N SER A 236 4.25 9.06 -0.99
CA SER A 236 4.62 10.40 -0.54
C SER A 236 3.41 11.32 -0.63
N ALA A 237 3.52 12.57 -0.19
CA ALA A 237 2.47 13.58 -0.39
C ALA A 237 2.15 13.81 -1.88
N MET A 238 3.17 13.74 -2.74
CA MET A 238 3.04 13.99 -4.18
C MET A 238 2.46 12.81 -4.95
N ASP A 239 2.66 11.57 -4.51
CA ASP A 239 2.16 10.39 -5.21
C ASP A 239 0.67 10.14 -4.92
N PRO A 240 -0.10 9.58 -5.87
CA PRO A 240 -1.49 9.24 -5.62
C PRO A 240 -1.63 8.15 -4.56
N PHE A 241 -2.80 8.09 -3.93
CA PHE A 241 -3.24 6.87 -3.27
C PHE A 241 -3.28 5.74 -4.30
N GLN A 242 -2.75 4.58 -3.92
CA GLN A 242 -2.63 3.46 -4.84
C GLN A 242 -3.06 2.17 -4.16
N ALA A 243 -3.75 1.33 -4.93
CA ALA A 243 -4.00 -0.05 -4.56
C ALA A 243 -3.51 -0.96 -5.68
N THR A 244 -2.68 -1.93 -5.34
CA THR A 244 -2.02 -2.83 -6.29
C THR A 244 -2.22 -4.27 -5.86
N TYR A 245 -2.61 -5.13 -6.79
CA TYR A 245 -2.70 -6.56 -6.55
C TYR A 245 -1.39 -7.26 -6.86
N PHE A 246 -0.94 -8.07 -5.93
CA PHE A 246 0.22 -8.94 -6.07
C PHE A 246 -0.20 -10.40 -6.02
N LYS A 247 0.53 -11.24 -6.77
CA LYS A 247 0.32 -12.69 -6.76
C LYS A 247 0.75 -13.30 -5.43
N ASP A 248 1.88 -12.84 -4.91
CA ASP A 248 2.48 -13.33 -3.69
C ASP A 248 3.33 -12.23 -3.02
N ARG A 249 3.77 -12.51 -1.78
CA ARG A 249 4.57 -11.61 -0.96
C ARG A 249 5.96 -11.34 -1.58
N ALA A 250 6.50 -12.28 -2.35
CA ALA A 250 7.77 -12.09 -3.05
C ALA A 250 7.65 -11.02 -4.14
N GLU A 251 6.56 -11.02 -4.91
CA GLU A 251 6.28 -9.97 -5.90
C GLU A 251 6.09 -8.58 -5.26
N LEU A 252 5.37 -8.51 -4.13
CA LEU A 252 5.26 -7.27 -3.35
C LEU A 252 6.63 -6.78 -2.85
N LYS A 253 7.47 -7.70 -2.34
CA LYS A 253 8.82 -7.37 -1.88
C LYS A 253 9.69 -6.84 -3.02
N GLU A 254 9.65 -7.48 -4.20
CA GLU A 254 10.34 -7.00 -5.39
C GLU A 254 9.86 -5.60 -5.80
N TYR A 255 8.54 -5.37 -5.79
CA TYR A 255 7.94 -4.08 -6.08
C TYR A 255 8.40 -2.97 -5.12
N LEU A 256 8.47 -3.26 -3.83
CA LEU A 256 8.94 -2.30 -2.83
C LEU A 256 10.43 -1.99 -3.02
N LEU A 257 11.28 -3.01 -3.20
CA LEU A 257 12.74 -2.84 -3.35
C LEU A 257 13.17 -2.28 -4.71
N ALA A 258 12.29 -2.26 -5.71
CA ALA A 258 12.57 -1.64 -7.01
C ALA A 258 12.74 -0.12 -6.93
N ARG A 259 12.36 0.50 -5.81
CA ARG A 259 12.40 1.97 -5.62
C ARG A 259 13.81 2.42 -5.21
N PRO A 260 14.51 3.19 -6.06
CA PRO A 260 15.91 3.55 -5.82
C PRO A 260 16.10 4.51 -4.64
N ASP A 261 15.08 5.28 -4.29
CA ASP A 261 15.09 6.27 -3.21
C ASP A 261 14.99 5.65 -1.80
N LEU A 262 14.75 4.34 -1.68
CA LEU A 262 14.86 3.61 -0.41
C LEU A 262 16.31 3.36 0.00
N TYR A 263 17.27 3.52 -0.90
CA TYR A 263 18.68 3.24 -0.63
C TYR A 263 19.43 4.55 -0.41
N GLY A 264 20.03 4.69 0.77
CA GLY A 264 20.97 5.77 1.04
C GLY A 264 22.35 5.52 0.42
N ASP A 265 23.38 6.12 1.02
CA ASP A 265 24.72 5.96 0.50
C ASP A 265 25.32 4.55 0.77
N LYS A 266 26.53 4.30 0.27
CA LYS A 266 27.17 2.97 0.38
C LYS A 266 27.55 2.57 1.80
N THR A 267 27.44 3.47 2.77
CA THR A 267 27.72 3.22 4.19
C THR A 267 26.47 2.78 4.95
N GLU A 268 25.28 3.04 4.39
CA GLU A 268 24.03 2.55 4.93
C GLU A 268 23.78 1.09 4.57
N LEU A 269 23.12 0.36 5.48
CA LEU A 269 22.69 -1.01 5.22
C LEU A 269 21.38 -0.97 4.43
N ALA A 270 21.17 -2.01 3.62
CA ALA A 270 19.96 -2.13 2.79
C ALA A 270 18.65 -2.00 3.61
N PRO A 271 17.55 -1.61 2.96
CA PRO A 271 16.23 -1.61 3.57
C PRO A 271 15.84 -3.00 4.09
N ILE A 272 15.12 -3.04 5.21
CA ILE A 272 14.53 -4.26 5.79
C ILE A 272 13.02 -4.17 5.63
N ILE A 273 12.39 -5.19 5.06
CA ILE A 273 10.92 -5.25 4.95
C ILE A 273 10.38 -6.18 6.01
N MET A 274 9.40 -5.69 6.76
CA MET A 274 8.72 -6.42 7.82
C MET A 274 7.23 -6.57 7.48
N GLU A 275 6.66 -7.74 7.72
CA GLU A 275 5.21 -8.00 7.76
C GLU A 275 4.83 -8.31 9.21
N ASN A 276 4.03 -7.44 9.84
CA ASN A 276 3.57 -7.59 11.23
C ASN A 276 4.71 -7.93 12.22
N GLY A 277 5.85 -7.25 12.10
CA GLY A 277 7.01 -7.45 12.97
C GLY A 277 7.90 -8.64 12.63
N ASN A 278 7.63 -9.39 11.56
CA ASN A 278 8.49 -10.46 11.08
C ASN A 278 9.17 -10.06 9.77
N VAL A 279 10.42 -10.50 9.57
CA VAL A 279 11.13 -10.24 8.30
C VAL A 279 10.36 -10.90 7.17
N MET A 280 10.04 -10.11 6.14
CA MET A 280 9.33 -10.58 4.97
C MET A 280 10.34 -11.29 4.05
N GLU A 281 10.21 -12.61 3.91
CA GLU A 281 11.09 -13.45 3.09
C GLU A 281 10.90 -13.21 1.59
#